data_AF-A0A819PXW8-F1
#
_entry.id   AF-A0A819PXW8-F1
#
_cell.length_a   1.000
_cell.length_b   1.000
_cell.length_c   1.000
_cell.angle_alpha   90.00
_cell.angle_beta   90.00
_cell.angle_gamma   90.00
#
_symmetry.space_group_name_H-M   'P 1'
#
loop_
_entity.id
_entity.type
_entity.pdbx_description
1 polymer ?
#
loop_
_entity_poly.entity_id
_entity_poly.type
_entity_poly.pdbx_seq_one_letter_code
_entity_poly.pdbx_strand_id
1 'polypeptide(L)' 'FEQYGKLTTADANGTVIVWVDGPQNEFVQDMLNNRTKNRISDMKWNSNGQMICIGHEDGNVIIRSVEG' A
#
# COMPACT_ATOMS: atom_id res chain seq x y z
N PHE A 1 -5.48 -16.92 -9.05
CA PHE A 1 -4.20 -16.80 -8.35
C PHE A 1 -3.96 -15.33 -8.09
N GLU A 2 -3.81 -14.91 -6.84
CA GLU A 2 -3.39 -13.54 -6.52
C GLU A 2 -1.92 -13.40 -6.94
N GLN A 3 -1.60 -12.38 -7.73
CA GLN A 3 -0.24 -12.09 -8.14
C GLN A 3 0.41 -11.24 -7.04
N TYR A 4 0.97 -11.90 -6.04
CA TYR A 4 1.69 -11.22 -4.97
C TYR A 4 3.06 -10.78 -5.51
N GLY A 5 3.21 -9.49 -5.80
CA GLY A 5 4.50 -8.89 -6.21
C GLY A 5 4.80 -7.58 -5.49
N LYS A 6 4.01 -7.25 -4.46
CA LYS A 6 4.16 -6.04 -3.66
C LYS A 6 3.88 -6.36 -2.20
N LEU A 7 4.73 -5.84 -1.32
CA LEU A 7 4.45 -5.73 0.10
C LEU A 7 4.01 -4.29 0.38
N THR A 8 3.02 -4.07 1.23
CA THR A 8 2.60 -2.72 1.61
C THR A 8 2.45 -2.64 3.10
N THR A 9 3.10 -1.65 3.70
CA THR A 9 3.14 -1.44 5.15
C THR A 9 2.62 -0.04 5.47
N ALA A 10 2.03 0.11 6.66
CA ALA A 10 1.62 1.41 7.18
C ALA A 10 2.00 1.57 8.66
N ASP A 11 2.18 2.83 9.09
CA ASP A 11 2.44 3.18 10.49
C ASP A 11 1.24 3.86 11.17
N ALA A 12 1.40 4.18 12.46
CA ALA A 12 0.37 4.83 13.26
C ALA A 12 0.03 6.27 12.81
N ASN A 13 0.92 6.93 12.07
CA ASN A 13 0.68 8.27 11.53
C ASN A 13 -0.04 8.23 10.17
N GLY A 14 -0.29 7.04 9.63
CA GLY A 14 -0.88 6.85 8.32
C GLY A 14 0.13 6.95 7.17
N THR A 15 1.43 6.86 7.45
CA THR A 15 2.45 6.72 6.42
C THR A 15 2.31 5.36 5.74
N VAL A 16 2.29 5.32 4.42
CA VAL A 16 2.28 4.07 3.62
C VAL A 16 3.58 3.93 2.85
N ILE A 17 4.14 2.73 2.85
CA ILE A 17 5.25 2.35 1.99
C ILE A 17 4.84 1.15 1.15
N VAL A 18 5.06 1.26 -0.16
CA VAL A 18 4.99 0.14 -1.09
C VAL A 18 6.40 -0.36 -1.33
N TRP A 19 6.57 -1.66 -1.19
CA TRP A 19 7.81 -2.37 -1.42
C TRP A 19 7.65 -3.33 -2.60
N VAL A 20 8.71 -3.47 -3.39
CA VAL A 20 8.80 -4.38 -4.53
C VAL A 20 9.99 -5.31 -4.36
N ASP A 21 9.97 -6.44 -5.06
CA ASP A 21 11.08 -7.38 -5.05
C ASP A 21 12.34 -6.71 -5.60
N GLY A 22 13.38 -6.71 -4.78
CA GLY A 22 14.71 -6.27 -5.10
C GLY A 22 15.65 -7.44 -5.47
N PRO A 23 16.90 -7.12 -5.80
CA PRO A 23 17.95 -8.13 -5.95
C PRO A 23 18.07 -9.00 -4.70
N GLN A 24 18.47 -10.27 -4.86
CA GLN A 24 18.83 -11.13 -3.72
C GLN A 24 17.71 -11.37 -2.68
N ASN A 25 16.44 -11.41 -3.12
CA ASN A 25 15.29 -11.73 -2.26
C ASN A 25 15.09 -10.73 -1.11
N GLU A 26 15.38 -9.45 -1.37
CA GLU A 26 15.07 -8.35 -0.47
C GLU A 26 13.87 -7.54 -0.98
N PHE A 27 13.17 -6.84 -0.09
CA PHE A 27 12.17 -5.85 -0.49
C PHE A 27 12.80 -4.47 -0.52
N VAL A 28 12.69 -3.76 -1.64
CA VAL A 28 13.15 -2.38 -1.78
C VAL A 28 11.97 -1.41 -1.82
N GLN A 29 12.16 -0.21 -1.29
CA GLN A 29 11.14 0.82 -1.28
C GLN A 29 10.88 1.34 -2.70
N ASP A 30 9.63 1.21 -3.17
CA ASP A 30 9.17 1.70 -4.47
C ASP A 30 8.44 3.06 -4.35
N MET A 31 7.50 3.15 -3.39
CA MET A 31 6.71 4.36 -3.16
C MET A 31 6.56 4.66 -1.67
N LEU A 32 6.62 5.95 -1.33
CA LEU A 32 6.30 6.48 0.00
C LEU A 32 5.15 7.48 -0.11
N ASN A 33 4.11 7.29 0.69
CA ASN A 33 3.04 8.26 0.90
C ASN A 33 2.93 8.64 2.37
N ASN A 34 3.33 9.87 2.69
CA ASN A 34 3.30 10.45 4.04
C ASN A 34 2.39 11.69 4.14
N ARG A 35 1.41 11.79 3.23
CA ARG A 35 0.52 12.97 3.13
C ARG A 35 -0.76 12.82 3.95
N THR A 36 -1.05 11.59 4.37
CA THR A 36 -2.20 11.22 5.21
C THR A 36 -1.90 11.53 6.67
N LYS A 37 -2.91 12.02 7.40
CA LYS A 37 -2.80 12.33 8.84
C LYS A 37 -3.51 11.33 9.74
N ASN A 38 -4.23 10.38 9.14
CA ASN A 38 -5.11 9.47 9.85
C ASN A 38 -4.59 8.05 9.72
N ARG A 39 -4.58 7.35 10.85
CA ARG A 39 -4.15 5.96 10.95
C ARG A 39 -4.94 5.08 9.97
N ILE A 40 -4.22 4.13 9.38
CA ILE A 40 -4.77 3.16 8.45
C ILE A 40 -5.23 1.94 9.24
N SER A 41 -6.47 1.53 9.01
CA SER A 41 -7.11 0.39 9.65
C SER A 41 -6.99 -0.88 8.80
N ASP A 42 -7.03 -0.76 7.48
CA ASP A 42 -6.88 -1.90 6.56
C ASP A 42 -6.34 -1.48 5.18
N MET A 43 -5.70 -2.42 4.48
CA MET A 43 -5.22 -2.26 3.11
C MET A 43 -5.39 -3.56 2.32
N LYS A 44 -5.91 -3.44 1.10
CA LYS A 44 -6.08 -4.60 0.21
C LYS A 44 -5.76 -4.25 -1.23
N TRP A 45 -4.79 -4.96 -1.81
CA TRP A 45 -4.58 -4.97 -3.26
C TRP A 45 -5.66 -5.80 -3.95
N ASN A 46 -6.06 -5.39 -5.15
CA ASN A 46 -6.84 -6.25 -6.02
C ASN A 46 -5.98 -7.41 -6.57
N SER A 47 -6.63 -8.43 -7.11
CA SER A 47 -5.97 -9.71 -7.46
C SER A 47 -4.83 -9.60 -8.49
N ASN A 48 -4.80 -8.52 -9.28
CA ASN A 48 -3.79 -8.25 -10.29
C ASN A 48 -2.78 -7.17 -9.89
N GLY A 49 -2.84 -6.65 -8.66
CA GLY A 49 -1.89 -5.67 -8.13
C GLY A 49 -1.94 -4.28 -8.79
N GLN A 50 -2.96 -3.98 -9.59
CA GLN A 50 -3.10 -2.68 -10.27
C GLN A 50 -3.81 -1.62 -9.43
N MET A 51 -4.57 -2.05 -8.41
CA MET A 51 -5.28 -1.14 -7.52
C MET A 51 -5.12 -1.54 -6.06
N ILE A 52 -5.09 -0.54 -5.18
CA ILE A 52 -5.12 -0.71 -3.74
C ILE A 52 -6.31 0.04 -3.14
N CYS A 53 -7.00 -0.62 -2.21
CA CYS A 53 -7.97 -0.01 -1.30
C CYS A 53 -7.30 0.23 0.05
N ILE A 54 -7.48 1.43 0.62
CA ILE A 54 -6.94 1.84 1.91
C ILE A 54 -8.09 2.37 2.76
N GLY A 55 -8.33 1.73 3.90
CA GLY A 55 -9.29 2.17 4.91
C GLY A 55 -8.60 2.94 6.03
N HIS A 56 -9.18 4.06 6.44
CA HIS A 56 -8.74 4.85 7.57
C HIS A 56 -9.63 4.61 8.80
N GLU A 57 -9.10 4.84 10.01
CA GLU A 57 -9.85 4.67 11.26
C GLU A 57 -11.05 5.62 11.39
N ASP A 58 -11.03 6.76 10.71
CA ASP A 58 -12.13 7.73 10.68
C ASP A 58 -13.26 7.35 9.71
N GLY A 59 -13.15 6.18 9.06
CA GLY A 59 -14.14 5.68 8.10
C GLY A 59 -13.90 6.14 6.66
N ASN A 60 -12.89 6.96 6.39
CA ASN A 60 -12.53 7.30 5.00
C ASN A 60 -11.94 6.10 4.26
N VAL A 61 -12.29 5.96 2.98
CA VAL A 61 -11.77 4.92 2.10
C VAL A 61 -11.21 5.55 0.84
N ILE A 62 -9.99 5.15 0.48
CA ILE A 62 -9.30 5.60 -0.73
C ILE A 62 -9.04 4.39 -1.62
N ILE A 63 -9.34 4.53 -2.91
CA ILE A 63 -8.95 3.57 -3.95
C ILE A 63 -7.95 4.26 -4.87
N ARG A 64 -6.83 3.60 -5.17
CA ARG A 64 -5.76 4.13 -6.03
C ARG A 64 -5.36 3.11 -7.09
N SER A 65 -5.12 3.59 -8.30
CA SER A 65 -4.47 2.84 -9.38
C SER A 65 -2.95 3.05 -9.34
N VAL A 66 -2.19 2.08 -9.85
CA VAL A 66 -0.75 2.21 -10.12
C VAL A 66 -0.47 3.19 -11.27
N GLU A 67 -1.40 3.34 -12.22
CA GLU A 67 -1.21 4.15 -13.44
C GLU A 67 -1.46 5.66 -13.28
N GLY A 68 -1.97 6.11 -12.11
CA GLY A 68 -2.24 7.52 -11.84
C GLY A 68 -3.65 7.98 -12.21
#